data_AF-A0A841B2F2-F1
#
_entry.id   AF-A0A841B2F2-F1
#
_cell.length_a   1.000
_cell.length_b   1.000
_cell.length_c   1.000
_cell.angle_alpha   90.00
_cell.angle_beta   90.00
_cell.angle_gamma   90.00
#
_symmetry.space_group_name_H-M   'P 1'
#
loop_
_entity.id
_entity.type
_entity.pdbx_description
1 polymer ?
#
loop_
_entity_poly.entity_id
_entity_poly.type
_entity_poly.pdbx_seq_one_letter_code
_entity_poly.pdbx_strand_id
1 'polypeptide(L)'
;MVSGGRAVTTEALREFAKHLDRLEESLQKSADMVGSCVADPGLFGIFGGQAYGAGASMHCGKARDQLNKYAENMQKFSDKMHEAAKLYESNEQDSEKLITAAGDGIEEVKVK
;
A
#
# COMPACT_ATOMS: atom_id res chain seq x y z
N MET A 1 -9.67 3.97 29.69
CA MET A 1 -10.60 3.84 28.55
C MET A 1 -10.19 4.89 27.54
N VAL A 2 -9.57 4.51 26.43
CA VAL A 2 -9.23 5.47 25.35
C VAL A 2 -10.54 5.76 24.61
N SER A 3 -11.27 6.76 25.10
CA SER A 3 -12.33 7.43 24.35
C SER A 3 -11.67 8.49 23.48
N GLY A 4 -11.96 8.43 22.18
CA GLY A 4 -11.35 9.29 21.18
C GLY A 4 -11.33 8.58 19.85
N GLY A 5 -12.52 8.21 19.36
CA GLY A 5 -12.72 7.64 18.03
C GLY A 5 -12.14 8.58 16.99
N ARG A 6 -10.91 8.30 16.58
CA ARG A 6 -10.25 9.01 15.51
C ARG A 6 -10.79 8.42 14.22
N ALA A 7 -11.42 9.29 13.43
CA ALA A 7 -12.11 9.03 12.18
C ALA A 7 -11.25 8.29 11.14
N VAL A 8 -11.06 6.99 11.33
CA VAL A 8 -10.58 6.10 10.27
C VAL A 8 -11.84 5.63 9.55
N THR A 9 -12.28 6.42 8.58
CA THR A 9 -13.39 6.03 7.71
C THR A 9 -12.91 4.97 6.73
N THR A 10 -13.81 4.08 6.31
CA THR A 10 -13.55 3.10 5.24
C THR A 10 -12.98 3.79 3.99
N GLU A 11 -13.46 4.99 3.67
CA GLU A 11 -12.96 5.79 2.55
C GLU A 11 -11.52 6.25 2.75
N ALA A 12 -11.15 6.74 3.96
CA ALA A 12 -9.78 7.14 4.26
C ALA A 12 -8.79 5.97 4.15
N LEU A 13 -9.20 4.76 4.54
CA LEU A 13 -8.39 3.54 4.36
C LEU A 13 -8.19 3.21 2.88
N ARG A 14 -9.26 3.31 2.07
CA ARG A 14 -9.21 3.06 0.62
C ARG A 14 -8.37 4.10 -0.12
N GLU A 15 -8.49 5.37 0.23
CA GLU A 15 -7.65 6.44 -0.35
C GLU A 15 -6.18 6.25 0.00
N PHE A 16 -5.88 5.88 1.24
CA PHE A 16 -4.51 5.62 1.67
C PHE A 16 -3.91 4.40 0.97
N ALA A 17 -4.68 3.32 0.80
CA ALA A 17 -4.25 2.15 0.02
C ALA A 17 -3.91 2.52 -1.43
N LYS A 18 -4.77 3.28 -2.12
CA LYS A 18 -4.48 3.81 -3.47
C LYS A 18 -3.21 4.67 -3.53
N HIS A 19 -2.90 5.40 -2.46
CA HIS A 19 -1.65 6.17 -2.38
C HIS A 19 -0.43 5.24 -2.28
N LEU A 20 -0.52 4.17 -1.50
CA LEU A 20 0.51 3.14 -1.39
C LEU A 20 0.74 2.42 -2.73
N ASP A 21 -0.32 2.13 -3.49
CA ASP A 21 -0.21 1.52 -4.82
C ASP A 21 0.59 2.42 -5.79
N ARG A 22 0.33 3.73 -5.79
CA ARG A 22 1.08 4.71 -6.61
C ARG A 22 2.54 4.80 -6.19
N LEU A 23 2.80 4.66 -4.89
CA LEU A 23 4.15 4.67 -4.35
C LEU A 23 4.90 3.39 -4.76
N GLU A 24 4.26 2.22 -4.70
CA GLU A 24 4.78 0.96 -5.21
C GLU A 24 5.17 1.09 -6.69
N GLU A 25 4.26 1.60 -7.54
CA GLU A 25 4.51 1.78 -8.97
C GLU A 25 5.70 2.72 -9.22
N SER A 26 5.83 3.77 -8.42
CA SER A 26 6.96 4.72 -8.51
C SER A 26 8.29 4.08 -8.08
N LEU A 27 8.27 3.23 -7.06
CA LEU A 27 9.44 2.47 -6.61
C LEU A 27 9.87 1.44 -7.66
N GLN A 28 8.93 0.73 -8.30
CA GLN A 28 9.21 -0.19 -9.40
C GLN A 28 9.83 0.52 -10.60
N LYS A 29 9.25 1.65 -11.03
CA LYS A 29 9.84 2.47 -12.11
C LYS A 29 11.24 2.95 -11.78
N SER A 30 11.49 3.32 -10.53
CA SER A 30 12.83 3.71 -10.05
C SER A 30 13.79 2.51 -10.07
N ALA A 31 13.33 1.33 -9.67
CA ALA A 31 14.10 0.10 -9.72
C ALA A 31 14.48 -0.28 -11.16
N ASP A 32 13.53 -0.19 -12.09
CA ASP A 32 13.74 -0.47 -13.51
C ASP A 32 14.74 0.52 -14.13
N MET A 33 14.61 1.81 -13.83
CA MET A 33 15.56 2.83 -14.28
C MET A 33 16.97 2.54 -13.76
N VAL A 34 17.12 2.29 -12.46
CA VAL A 34 18.43 1.97 -11.86
C VAL A 34 18.97 0.65 -12.41
N GLY A 35 18.10 -0.33 -12.65
CA GLY A 35 18.43 -1.59 -13.30
C GLY A 35 18.92 -1.42 -14.73
N SER A 36 18.34 -0.49 -15.49
CA SER A 36 18.78 -0.16 -16.85
C SER A 36 20.19 0.42 -16.86
N CYS A 37 20.58 1.18 -15.83
CA CYS A 37 21.94 1.68 -15.66
C CYS A 37 22.96 0.57 -15.40
N VAL A 38 22.56 -0.56 -14.79
CA VAL A 38 23.42 -1.75 -14.62
C VAL A 38 23.82 -2.34 -15.97
N ALA A 39 22.88 -2.29 -16.92
CA ALA A 39 22.98 -2.93 -18.23
C ALA A 39 23.46 -1.98 -19.34
N ASP A 40 23.79 -0.72 -19.02
CA ASP A 40 24.31 0.25 -19.98
C ASP A 40 25.86 0.28 -19.96
N PRO A 41 26.54 -0.45 -20.88
CA PRO A 41 27.99 -0.40 -21.01
C PRO A 41 28.51 0.97 -21.50
N GLY A 42 27.65 1.83 -22.06
CA GLY A 42 27.98 3.20 -22.46
C GLY A 42 28.10 4.16 -21.28
N LEU A 43 27.29 3.96 -20.23
CA LEU A 43 27.28 4.83 -19.05
C LEU A 43 28.52 4.65 -18.16
N PHE A 44 28.97 3.40 -17.98
CA PHE A 44 30.07 3.10 -17.05
C PHE A 44 31.28 2.40 -17.68
N GLY A 45 31.16 1.80 -18.87
CA GLY A 45 32.24 1.09 -19.55
C GLY A 45 33.09 1.96 -20.48
N ILE A 46 32.50 3.00 -21.10
CA ILE A 46 33.22 3.87 -22.05
C ILE A 46 33.98 5.01 -21.36
N PHE A 47 33.41 5.62 -20.31
CA PHE A 47 33.99 6.82 -19.67
C PHE A 47 34.82 6.58 -18.40
N GLY A 48 34.62 5.47 -17.68
CA GLY A 48 35.24 5.23 -16.35
C GLY A 48 36.20 4.04 -16.25
N GLY A 49 36.32 3.22 -17.30
CA GLY A 49 37.08 1.96 -17.26
C GLY A 49 36.34 0.82 -16.55
N GLN A 50 36.75 -0.43 -16.84
CA GLN A 50 36.03 -1.66 -16.44
C GLN A 50 35.78 -1.78 -14.92
N ALA A 51 36.69 -1.28 -14.09
CA ALA A 51 36.56 -1.31 -12.64
C ALA A 51 35.45 -0.35 -12.12
N TYR A 52 35.36 0.84 -12.73
CA TYR A 52 34.30 1.80 -12.42
C TYR A 52 32.94 1.29 -12.94
N GLY A 53 32.94 0.69 -14.13
CA GLY A 53 31.88 -0.15 -14.68
C GLY A 53 31.31 -1.15 -13.67
N ALA A 54 32.17 -2.06 -13.21
CA ALA A 54 31.78 -3.12 -12.30
C ALA A 54 31.25 -2.59 -10.96
N GLY A 55 31.90 -1.56 -10.38
CA GLY A 55 31.47 -0.95 -9.12
C GLY A 55 30.11 -0.27 -9.23
N ALA A 56 29.92 0.56 -10.26
CA ALA A 56 28.66 1.26 -10.47
C ALA A 56 27.51 0.30 -10.78
N SER A 57 27.73 -0.69 -11.66
CA SER A 57 26.75 -1.75 -11.94
C SER A 57 26.39 -2.55 -10.67
N MET A 58 27.36 -2.81 -9.78
CA MET A 58 27.08 -3.49 -8.50
C MET A 58 26.22 -2.64 -7.57
N HIS A 59 26.50 -1.34 -7.46
CA HIS A 59 25.73 -0.43 -6.62
C HIS A 59 24.33 -0.16 -7.18
N CYS A 60 24.18 -0.03 -8.49
CA CYS A 60 22.89 0.04 -9.17
C CYS A 60 22.09 -1.25 -8.96
N GLY A 61 22.72 -2.43 -9.07
CA GLY A 61 22.07 -3.72 -8.78
C GLY A 61 21.54 -3.80 -7.35
N LYS A 62 22.37 -3.41 -6.36
CA LYS A 62 21.95 -3.34 -4.95
C LYS A 62 20.79 -2.36 -4.73
N ALA A 63 20.84 -1.18 -5.36
CA ALA A 63 19.79 -0.18 -5.23
C ALA A 63 18.47 -0.66 -5.85
N ARG A 64 18.51 -1.29 -7.03
CA ARG A 64 17.34 -1.95 -7.65
C ARG A 64 16.72 -2.98 -6.70
N ASP A 65 17.53 -3.87 -6.14
CA ASP A 65 17.03 -4.95 -5.28
C ASP A 65 16.40 -4.40 -3.98
N GLN A 66 16.93 -3.30 -3.43
CA GLN A 66 16.32 -2.62 -2.28
C GLN A 66 15.01 -1.95 -2.66
N LEU A 67 14.95 -1.24 -3.79
CA LEU A 67 13.71 -0.61 -4.28
C LEU A 67 12.61 -1.64 -4.50
N ASN A 68 12.93 -2.81 -5.06
CA ASN A 68 11.99 -3.92 -5.22
C ASN A 68 11.48 -4.44 -3.87
N LYS A 69 12.35 -4.62 -2.86
CA LYS A 69 11.92 -5.02 -1.51
C LYS A 69 11.01 -3.97 -0.85
N TYR A 70 11.30 -2.68 -1.06
CA TYR A 70 10.43 -1.63 -0.56
C TYR A 70 9.07 -1.64 -1.26
N ALA A 71 9.04 -1.85 -2.58
CA ALA A 71 7.79 -2.00 -3.34
C ALA A 71 6.95 -3.18 -2.82
N GLU A 72 7.54 -4.36 -2.62
CA GLU A 72 6.83 -5.53 -2.05
C GLU A 72 6.25 -5.24 -0.66
N ASN A 73 6.98 -4.52 0.20
CA ASN A 73 6.49 -4.16 1.52
C ASN A 73 5.34 -3.14 1.45
N MET A 74 5.38 -2.20 0.51
CA MET A 74 4.28 -1.25 0.28
C MET A 74 3.04 -1.97 -0.24
N GLN A 75 3.19 -2.91 -1.16
CA GLN A 75 2.08 -3.73 -1.66
C GLN A 75 1.40 -4.50 -0.52
N LYS A 76 2.19 -5.21 0.31
CA LYS A 76 1.65 -5.92 1.49
C LYS A 76 0.93 -4.99 2.47
N PHE A 77 1.38 -3.73 2.59
CA PHE A 77 0.71 -2.77 3.44
C PHE A 77 -0.60 -2.27 2.81
N SER A 78 -0.59 -2.00 1.51
CA SER A 78 -1.80 -1.65 0.74
C SER A 78 -2.87 -2.74 0.85
N ASP A 79 -2.48 -4.00 0.65
CA ASP A 79 -3.37 -5.16 0.80
C ASP A 79 -4.04 -5.21 2.18
N LYS A 80 -3.25 -4.99 3.25
CA LYS A 80 -3.77 -4.95 4.62
C LYS A 80 -4.72 -3.77 4.85
N MET A 81 -4.50 -2.63 4.20
CA MET A 81 -5.41 -1.48 4.28
C MET A 81 -6.72 -1.75 3.54
N HIS A 82 -6.66 -2.43 2.39
CA HIS A 82 -7.86 -2.90 1.69
C HIS A 82 -8.64 -3.94 2.49
N GLU A 83 -7.95 -4.88 3.14
CA GLU A 83 -8.58 -5.87 4.03
C GLU A 83 -9.23 -5.19 5.24
N ALA A 84 -8.52 -4.25 5.88
CA ALA A 84 -9.07 -3.46 6.98
C ALA A 84 -10.33 -2.70 6.54
N ALA A 85 -10.30 -2.03 5.38
CA ALA A 85 -11.47 -1.32 4.85
C ALA A 85 -12.67 -2.25 4.66
N LYS A 86 -12.47 -3.47 4.11
CA LYS A 86 -13.54 -4.46 3.96
C LYS A 86 -14.12 -4.91 5.31
N LEU A 87 -13.25 -5.12 6.31
CA LEU A 87 -13.68 -5.51 7.66
C LEU A 87 -14.50 -4.40 8.32
N TYR A 88 -14.08 -3.13 8.20
CA TYR A 88 -14.85 -2.00 8.73
C TYR A 88 -16.21 -1.88 8.07
N GLU A 89 -16.29 -2.00 6.74
CA GLU A 89 -17.56 -1.95 6.00
C GLU A 89 -18.51 -3.09 6.38
N SER A 90 -17.98 -4.31 6.55
CA SER A 90 -18.78 -5.46 7.01
C SER A 90 -19.33 -5.24 8.43
N ASN A 91 -18.50 -4.72 9.33
CA ASN A 91 -18.90 -4.45 10.72
C ASN A 91 -19.95 -3.33 10.80
N GLU A 92 -19.84 -2.30 9.96
CA GLU A 92 -20.85 -1.24 9.86
C GLU A 92 -22.19 -1.80 9.38
N GLN A 93 -22.19 -2.62 8.32
CA GLN A 93 -23.42 -3.25 7.81
C GLN A 93 -24.10 -4.18 8.82
N ASP A 94 -23.33 -4.97 9.55
CA ASP A 94 -23.89 -5.88 10.55
C ASP A 94 -24.42 -5.11 11.78
N SER A 95 -23.76 -4.02 12.16
CA SER A 95 -24.26 -3.12 13.21
C SER A 95 -25.57 -2.43 12.78
N GLU A 96 -25.66 -1.98 11.52
CA GLU A 96 -26.87 -1.35 10.98
C GLU A 96 -28.06 -2.32 10.92
N LYS A 97 -27.83 -3.57 10.53
CA LYS A 97 -28.86 -4.63 10.57
C LYS A 97 -29.36 -4.87 11.98
N LEU A 98 -28.47 -4.95 12.97
CA LEU A 98 -28.84 -5.15 14.37
C LEU A 98 -29.65 -3.96 14.92
N ILE A 99 -29.27 -2.73 14.57
CA ILE A 99 -29.99 -1.52 14.98
C ILE A 99 -31.38 -1.47 14.33
N THR A 100 -31.47 -1.78 13.04
CA THR A 100 -32.76 -1.80 12.31
C THR A 100 -33.69 -2.87 12.90
N ALA A 101 -33.19 -4.09 13.12
CA ALA A 101 -33.96 -5.16 13.75
C ALA A 101 -34.41 -4.82 15.18
N ALA A 102 -33.58 -4.11 15.95
CA ALA A 102 -33.98 -3.61 17.27
C ALA A 102 -35.04 -2.50 17.18
N GLY A 103 -34.97 -1.64 16.17
CA GLY A 103 -35.97 -0.60 15.89
C GLY A 103 -37.35 -1.18 15.58
N ASP A 104 -37.42 -2.18 14.70
CA ASP A 104 -38.66 -2.87 14.33
C ASP A 104 -39.34 -3.52 15.56
N GLY A 105 -38.55 -4.14 16.45
CA GLY A 105 -39.07 -4.74 17.68
C GLY A 105 -39.60 -3.73 18.70
N ILE A 106 -39.14 -2.47 18.66
CA ILE A 106 -39.63 -1.40 19.55
C ILE A 106 -40.97 -0.84 19.04
N GLU A 107 -41.19 -0.81 17.73
CA GLU A 107 -42.48 -0.39 17.16
C GLU A 107 -43.61 -1.38 17.47
N GLU A 108 -43.35 -2.70 17.46
CA GLU A 108 -44.36 -3.71 17.81
C GLU A 108 -44.84 -3.63 19.28
N VAL A 109 -44.01 -3.14 20.21
CA VAL A 109 -44.35 -3.03 21.64
C VAL A 109 -45.21 -1.79 21.93
N LYS A 110 -45.14 -0.74 21.10
CA LYS A 110 -45.95 0.50 21.28
C LYS A 110 -47.40 0.37 20.82
N VAL A 111 -47.77 -0.70 20.11
CA VAL A 111 -49.12 -0.89 19.52
C VAL A 111 -50.01 -1.80 20.40
N LYS A 112 -49.63 -2.07 21.66
CA LYS A 112 -50.48 -2.78 22.63
C LYS A 112 -50.85 -1.93 23.83
#